data_AF-A0A2P5HHG6-F1
#
_entry.id   AF-A0A2P5HHG6-F1
#
_cell.length_a   1.000
_cell.length_b   1.000
_cell.length_c   1.000
_cell.angle_alpha   90.00
_cell.angle_beta   90.00
_cell.angle_gamma   90.00
#
_symmetry.space_group_name_H-M   'P 1'
#
loop_
_entity.id
_entity.type
_entity.pdbx_description
1 polymer ?
#
loop_
_entity_poly.entity_id
_entity_poly.type
_entity_poly.pdbx_seq_one_letter_code
_entity_poly.pdbx_strand_id
1 'polypeptide(L)'
;MSAAEQLSKDKSDPARVLIVDKCPESWAGGNSYFTAGAMRCMHGGLSDVPPLVNNVEPETAEKIDLKPGGVEFQLWDSQGIPWLRSEEYRDEVVRKTFGESIEELAENLATSEGLENAVVLVDTVREYNEAVSMHRQAYPEVHWDPTVNDGLSTQSSEKRLQVAKSNWALPLTKGPFMAIKVCCGVTFTFGGLAVDPETSGVISQATGKTIAGVYCCGEMLGGLFYENYPGGSGLTSGATFRRKAGIEAARLVLSSRRHAQTEVA
;
A
#
# COMPACT_ATOMS: atom_id res chain seq x y z
N MET A 1 22.54 -4.20 -12.54
CA MET A 1 22.70 -5.07 -13.73
C MET A 1 21.65 -6.16 -13.67
N SER A 2 20.76 -6.22 -14.67
CA SER A 2 19.77 -7.28 -14.77
C SER A 2 20.43 -8.63 -15.12
N ALA A 3 19.77 -9.75 -14.82
CA ALA A 3 20.25 -11.08 -15.21
C ALA A 3 20.45 -11.20 -16.75
N ALA A 4 19.67 -10.45 -17.54
CA ALA A 4 19.80 -10.38 -18.99
C ALA A 4 21.13 -9.71 -19.42
N GLU A 5 21.57 -8.67 -18.72
CA GLU A 5 22.87 -8.01 -19.00
C GLU A 5 24.07 -8.90 -18.65
N GLN A 6 23.96 -9.71 -17.59
CA GLN A 6 25.04 -10.63 -17.20
C GLN A 6 25.22 -11.80 -18.19
N LEU A 7 24.14 -12.23 -18.86
CA LEU A 7 24.16 -13.31 -19.85
C LEU A 7 24.56 -12.85 -21.27
N SER A 8 24.53 -11.54 -21.55
CA SER A 8 24.81 -10.93 -22.86
C SER A 8 26.31 -10.72 -23.18
N LYS A 9 27.23 -11.44 -22.52
CA LYS A 9 28.68 -11.25 -22.77
C LYS A 9 29.15 -11.71 -24.17
N ASP A 10 28.33 -12.48 -24.88
CA ASP A 10 28.56 -12.82 -26.29
C ASP A 10 27.86 -11.80 -27.21
N LYS A 11 28.64 -10.87 -27.77
CA LYS A 11 28.16 -9.72 -28.55
C LYS A 11 27.84 -10.05 -30.02
N SER A 12 27.96 -11.30 -30.43
CA SER A 12 27.91 -11.69 -31.85
C SER A 12 26.48 -11.73 -32.43
N ASP A 13 25.45 -11.86 -31.59
CA ASP A 13 24.03 -11.70 -31.95
C ASP A 13 23.17 -11.55 -30.67
N PRO A 14 22.75 -10.34 -30.25
CA PRO A 14 22.05 -10.15 -28.99
C PRO A 14 20.67 -10.83 -29.01
N ALA A 15 20.42 -11.71 -28.04
CA ALA A 15 19.10 -12.34 -27.86
C ALA A 15 18.01 -11.25 -27.75
N ARG A 16 17.02 -11.29 -28.63
CA ARG A 16 15.89 -10.36 -28.62
C ARG A 16 14.82 -10.87 -27.67
N VAL A 17 14.79 -10.33 -26.46
CA VAL A 17 13.70 -10.55 -25.50
C VAL A 17 12.68 -9.44 -25.68
N LEU A 18 11.45 -9.79 -26.07
CA LEU A 18 10.34 -8.85 -26.09
C LEU A 18 9.72 -8.78 -24.69
N ILE A 19 9.86 -7.63 -24.04
CA ILE A 19 9.09 -7.31 -22.84
C ILE A 19 7.82 -6.62 -23.32
N VAL A 20 6.67 -7.23 -23.04
CA VAL A 20 5.37 -6.63 -23.34
C VAL A 20 4.84 -5.99 -22.06
N ASP A 21 4.82 -4.67 -22.03
CA ASP A 21 4.09 -3.89 -21.03
C ASP A 21 2.74 -3.49 -21.64
N LYS A 22 1.63 -3.66 -20.90
CA LYS A 22 0.29 -3.30 -21.39
C LYS A 22 -0.03 -1.87 -20.95
N CYS A 23 0.66 -0.90 -21.54
CA CYS A 23 0.45 0.53 -21.28
C CYS A 23 0.85 1.41 -22.49
N PRO A 24 0.41 2.67 -22.57
CA PRO A 24 0.97 3.66 -23.50
C PRO A 24 2.50 3.77 -23.35
N GLU A 25 3.21 4.19 -24.41
CA GLU A 25 4.69 4.29 -24.38
C GLU A 25 5.20 5.28 -23.32
N SER A 26 4.47 6.38 -23.10
CA SER A 26 4.77 7.36 -22.06
C SER A 26 4.62 6.79 -20.64
N TRP A 27 4.12 5.56 -20.49
CA TRP A 27 3.71 4.91 -19.25
C TRP A 27 4.55 3.67 -18.94
N ALA A 28 5.65 3.45 -19.68
CA ALA A 28 6.53 2.29 -19.48
C ALA A 28 7.13 2.24 -18.06
N GLY A 29 7.07 1.07 -17.42
CA GLY A 29 7.51 0.86 -16.04
C GLY A 29 6.46 0.24 -15.12
N GLY A 30 5.26 -0.03 -15.65
CA GLY A 30 4.15 -0.67 -14.93
C GLY A 30 3.70 0.09 -13.69
N ASN A 31 3.23 -0.65 -12.67
CA ASN A 31 2.72 -0.05 -11.43
C ASN A 31 3.74 0.89 -10.76
N SER A 32 5.04 0.60 -10.87
CA SER A 32 6.12 1.45 -10.34
C SER A 32 6.17 2.86 -10.91
N TYR A 33 5.67 3.09 -12.13
CA TYR A 33 5.62 4.42 -12.76
C TYR A 33 4.43 5.25 -12.23
N PHE A 34 3.28 4.63 -12.00
CA PHE A 34 2.03 5.35 -11.73
C PHE A 34 1.73 5.59 -10.27
N THR A 35 2.22 4.74 -9.38
CA THR A 35 1.50 4.60 -8.12
C THR A 35 2.23 5.12 -6.90
N ALA A 36 3.56 5.22 -6.90
CA ALA A 36 4.29 5.08 -5.63
C ALA A 36 3.72 3.93 -4.73
N GLY A 37 2.96 2.98 -5.32
CA GLY A 37 2.14 1.98 -4.64
C GLY A 37 0.58 2.06 -4.75
N ALA A 38 -0.13 3.18 -4.98
CA ALA A 38 -1.61 3.20 -5.07
C ALA A 38 -2.29 3.34 -6.48
N MET A 39 -3.24 2.45 -6.79
CA MET A 39 -4.38 2.60 -7.72
C MET A 39 -5.57 3.39 -7.07
N ARG A 40 -6.48 3.94 -7.87
CA ARG A 40 -7.67 4.66 -7.38
C ARG A 40 -8.92 4.13 -8.07
N CYS A 41 -9.99 3.84 -7.33
CA CYS A 41 -11.31 3.55 -7.86
C CYS A 41 -12.35 4.50 -7.25
N MET A 42 -13.36 4.86 -8.03
CA MET A 42 -14.50 5.62 -7.53
C MET A 42 -15.48 4.65 -6.87
N HIS A 43 -15.87 4.93 -5.63
CA HIS A 43 -16.88 4.16 -4.90
C HIS A 43 -17.87 5.13 -4.21
N GLY A 44 -19.13 4.71 -4.11
CA GLY A 44 -20.20 5.40 -3.40
C GLY A 44 -20.21 5.16 -1.89
N GLY A 45 -19.19 4.49 -1.35
CA GLY A 45 -19.05 4.16 0.07
C GLY A 45 -18.82 2.66 0.26
N LEU A 46 -18.95 2.16 1.49
CA LEU A 46 -18.66 0.77 1.82
C LEU A 46 -19.45 -0.22 0.97
N SER A 47 -20.71 0.06 0.61
CA SER A 47 -21.54 -0.85 -0.19
C SER A 47 -20.95 -1.26 -1.54
N ASP A 48 -20.10 -0.40 -2.11
CA ASP A 48 -19.57 -0.57 -3.47
C ASP A 48 -18.26 -1.37 -3.47
N VAL A 49 -17.67 -1.61 -2.29
CA VAL A 49 -16.35 -2.24 -2.13
C VAL A 49 -16.41 -3.78 -2.05
N PRO A 50 -17.34 -4.42 -1.32
CA PRO A 50 -17.41 -5.88 -1.21
C PRO A 50 -17.44 -6.65 -2.54
N PRO A 51 -18.08 -6.16 -3.62
CA PRO A 51 -18.01 -6.84 -4.91
C PRO A 51 -16.61 -6.87 -5.54
N LEU A 52 -15.72 -5.95 -5.13
CA LEU A 52 -14.35 -5.81 -5.64
C LEU A 52 -13.31 -6.41 -4.68
N VAL A 53 -13.58 -6.35 -3.38
CA VAL A 53 -12.69 -6.76 -2.28
C VAL A 53 -13.53 -7.59 -1.30
N ASN A 54 -13.60 -8.89 -1.56
CA ASN A 54 -14.50 -9.84 -0.87
C ASN A 54 -13.77 -10.75 0.15
N ASN A 55 -12.55 -10.39 0.54
CA ASN A 55 -11.70 -11.11 1.48
C ASN A 55 -11.82 -10.59 2.92
N VAL A 56 -12.93 -9.94 3.26
CA VAL A 56 -13.18 -9.38 4.60
C VAL A 56 -14.39 -10.08 5.21
N GLU A 57 -14.22 -10.61 6.43
CA GLU A 57 -15.32 -11.22 7.20
C GLU A 57 -16.41 -10.19 7.50
N PRO A 58 -17.71 -10.56 7.49
CA PRO A 58 -18.82 -9.62 7.70
C PRO A 58 -18.70 -8.79 8.98
N GLU A 59 -18.29 -9.40 10.10
CA GLU A 59 -18.09 -8.71 11.38
C GLU A 59 -16.99 -7.64 11.34
N THR A 60 -16.01 -7.81 10.45
CA THR A 60 -14.95 -6.82 10.23
C THR A 60 -15.43 -5.71 9.31
N ALA A 61 -16.21 -6.05 8.28
CA ALA A 61 -16.80 -5.08 7.37
C ALA A 61 -17.71 -4.09 8.11
N GLU A 62 -18.46 -4.53 9.12
CA GLU A 62 -19.31 -3.67 9.97
C GLU A 62 -18.52 -2.60 10.76
N LYS A 63 -17.20 -2.77 10.92
CA LYS A 63 -16.33 -1.82 11.60
C LYS A 63 -15.69 -0.80 10.65
N ILE A 64 -15.88 -0.95 9.35
CA ILE A 64 -15.30 -0.07 8.34
C ILE A 64 -16.24 1.13 8.15
N ASP A 65 -15.78 2.32 8.55
CA ASP A 65 -16.46 3.57 8.16
C ASP A 65 -15.88 4.03 6.80
N LEU A 66 -16.65 3.82 5.74
CA LEU A 66 -16.30 4.30 4.40
C LEU A 66 -17.51 4.99 3.79
N LYS A 67 -17.64 6.30 4.05
CA LYS A 67 -18.73 7.12 3.53
C LYS A 67 -18.59 7.35 2.01
N PRO A 68 -19.69 7.67 1.31
CA PRO A 68 -19.62 8.20 -0.04
C PRO A 68 -18.63 9.38 -0.13
N GLY A 69 -17.69 9.32 -1.06
CA GLY A 69 -16.56 10.26 -1.15
C GLY A 69 -15.29 9.79 -0.43
N GLY A 70 -15.41 8.94 0.58
CA GLY A 70 -14.31 8.16 1.17
C GLY A 70 -13.16 8.98 1.73
N VAL A 71 -13.45 10.15 2.30
CA VAL A 71 -12.43 11.08 2.79
C VAL A 71 -12.35 11.04 4.31
N GLU A 72 -11.12 10.96 4.82
CA GLU A 72 -10.80 11.14 6.23
C GLU A 72 -9.77 12.25 6.44
N PHE A 73 -9.62 12.70 7.68
CA PHE A 73 -8.57 13.66 8.06
C PHE A 73 -7.60 13.02 9.04
N GLN A 74 -6.33 12.96 8.66
CA GLN A 74 -5.26 12.64 9.60
C GLN A 74 -4.85 13.91 10.34
N LEU A 75 -4.67 13.82 11.66
CA LEU A 75 -4.37 14.96 12.53
C LEU A 75 -3.04 14.74 13.25
N TRP A 76 -2.25 15.82 13.36
CA TRP A 76 -1.00 15.84 14.12
C TRP A 76 -0.90 17.14 14.90
N ASP A 77 -0.16 17.08 15.99
CA ASP A 77 0.25 18.24 16.77
C ASP A 77 1.74 18.55 16.51
N SER A 78 2.25 19.62 17.10
CA SER A 78 3.65 20.05 16.89
C SER A 78 4.69 19.05 17.36
N GLN A 79 4.32 18.08 18.20
CA GLN A 79 5.22 17.01 18.64
C GLN A 79 5.26 15.87 17.63
N GLY A 80 4.15 15.58 16.95
CA GLY A 80 4.05 14.54 15.93
C GLY A 80 4.58 14.97 14.56
N ILE A 81 4.41 16.24 14.17
CA ILE A 81 4.79 16.75 12.84
C ILE A 81 6.26 16.45 12.48
N PRO A 82 7.27 16.63 13.35
CA PRO A 82 8.67 16.36 13.02
C PRO A 82 9.00 14.89 12.72
N TRP A 83 8.11 13.95 13.08
CA TRP A 83 8.29 12.52 12.82
C TRP A 83 7.81 12.11 11.42
N LEU A 84 7.14 13.01 10.70
CA LEU A 84 6.63 12.73 9.37
C LEU A 84 7.75 12.70 8.34
N ARG A 85 7.75 11.66 7.51
CA ARG A 85 8.75 11.48 6.45
C ARG A 85 8.56 12.50 5.34
N SER A 86 9.60 13.24 4.99
CA SER A 86 9.56 14.25 3.93
C SER A 86 9.17 13.67 2.56
N GLU A 87 9.48 12.41 2.31
CA GLU A 87 9.20 11.69 1.07
C GLU A 87 7.70 11.54 0.83
N GLU A 88 6.93 11.39 1.90
CA GLU A 88 5.48 11.17 1.90
C GLU A 88 4.70 12.45 2.21
N TYR A 89 5.27 13.37 3.00
CA TYR A 89 4.56 14.51 3.58
C TYR A 89 5.09 15.88 3.15
N ARG A 90 5.96 16.01 2.15
CA ARG A 90 6.36 17.34 1.61
C ARG A 90 5.20 18.03 0.88
N ASP A 91 5.30 19.35 0.75
CA ASP A 91 4.20 20.20 0.26
C ASP A 91 3.82 19.92 -1.20
N GLU A 92 4.73 19.35 -1.99
CA GLU A 92 4.46 18.93 -3.37
C GLU A 92 3.66 17.61 -3.46
N VAL A 93 3.60 16.85 -2.36
CA VAL A 93 2.93 15.53 -2.31
C VAL A 93 1.58 15.63 -1.61
N VAL A 94 1.52 16.37 -0.51
CA VAL A 94 0.31 16.50 0.32
C VAL A 94 -0.07 17.96 0.50
N ARG A 95 -1.37 18.21 0.51
CA ARG A 95 -1.93 19.50 0.94
C ARG A 95 -2.17 19.45 2.44
N LYS A 96 -1.59 20.44 3.15
CA LYS A 96 -1.66 20.55 4.61
C LYS A 96 -2.53 21.73 4.99
N THR A 97 -3.38 21.53 5.99
CA THR A 97 -4.13 22.60 6.66
C THR A 97 -3.63 22.72 8.08
N PHE A 98 -3.41 23.94 8.55
CA PHE A 98 -2.88 24.22 9.88
C PHE A 98 -3.87 25.03 10.73
N GLY A 99 -3.68 25.01 12.05
CA GLY A 99 -4.32 25.92 13.00
C GLY A 99 -3.52 25.96 14.31
N GLU A 100 -3.50 27.09 15.00
CA GLU A 100 -2.80 27.23 16.28
C GLU A 100 -3.54 26.52 17.42
N SER A 101 -4.85 26.32 17.26
CA SER A 101 -5.68 25.46 18.12
C SER A 101 -6.46 24.42 17.31
N ILE A 102 -7.06 23.43 18.00
CA ILE A 102 -7.93 22.44 17.36
C ILE A 102 -9.19 23.08 16.78
N GLU A 103 -9.72 24.11 17.44
CA GLU A 103 -10.86 24.91 16.98
C GLU A 103 -10.52 25.63 15.67
N GLU A 104 -9.38 26.33 15.63
CA GLU A 104 -8.94 27.00 14.41
C GLU A 104 -8.68 26.01 13.26
N LEU A 105 -8.02 24.88 13.55
CA LEU A 105 -7.81 23.83 12.55
C LEU A 105 -9.14 23.30 12.02
N ALA A 106 -10.12 23.07 12.88
CA ALA A 106 -11.44 22.58 12.50
C ALA A 106 -12.20 23.58 11.63
N GLU A 107 -12.15 24.87 11.95
CA GLU A 107 -12.74 25.94 11.13
C GLU A 107 -12.05 26.04 9.76
N ASN A 108 -10.73 25.96 9.73
CA ASN A 108 -9.94 25.97 8.49
C ASN A 108 -10.28 24.77 7.60
N LEU A 109 -10.41 23.57 8.18
CA LEU A 109 -10.83 22.37 7.46
C LEU A 109 -12.26 22.47 6.93
N ALA A 110 -13.19 23.02 7.71
CA ALA A 110 -14.58 23.20 7.27
C ALA A 110 -14.66 24.17 6.09
N THR A 111 -13.88 25.26 6.14
CA THR A 111 -13.88 26.30 5.11
C THR A 111 -13.17 25.87 3.83
N SER A 112 -12.05 25.13 3.93
CA SER A 112 -11.16 24.86 2.80
C SER A 112 -11.15 23.43 2.28
N GLU A 113 -11.48 22.45 3.13
CA GLU A 113 -11.33 21.02 2.83
C GLU A 113 -12.66 20.25 2.86
N GLY A 114 -13.76 20.90 3.22
CA GLY A 114 -15.09 20.32 3.23
C GLY A 114 -15.36 19.42 4.45
N LEU A 115 -14.74 19.72 5.60
CA LEU A 115 -15.16 19.12 6.86
C LEU A 115 -16.61 19.56 7.17
N GLU A 116 -17.50 18.59 7.36
CA GLU A 116 -18.93 18.87 7.51
C GLU A 116 -19.27 19.58 8.83
N ASN A 117 -18.56 19.25 9.91
CA ASN A 117 -18.87 19.76 11.25
C ASN A 117 -17.61 19.96 12.10
N ALA A 118 -17.17 21.22 12.21
CA ALA A 118 -16.02 21.61 13.01
C ALA A 118 -16.20 21.33 14.51
N VAL A 119 -17.41 21.52 15.04
CA VAL A 119 -17.70 21.28 16.47
C VAL A 119 -17.50 19.82 16.84
N VAL A 120 -17.99 18.90 15.99
CA VAL A 120 -17.83 17.47 16.19
C VAL A 120 -16.35 17.06 16.18
N LEU A 121 -15.53 17.65 15.31
CA LEU A 121 -14.09 17.38 15.30
C LEU A 121 -13.42 17.81 16.63
N VAL A 122 -13.73 19.02 17.10
CA VAL A 122 -13.20 19.54 18.36
C VAL A 122 -13.59 18.64 19.53
N ASP A 123 -14.86 18.24 19.62
CA ASP A 123 -15.35 17.36 20.68
C ASP A 123 -14.72 15.96 20.59
N THR A 124 -14.51 15.44 19.38
CA THR A 124 -13.83 14.15 19.15
C THR A 124 -12.38 14.19 19.66
N VAL A 125 -11.62 15.23 19.34
CA VAL A 125 -10.24 15.38 19.83
C VAL A 125 -10.20 15.55 21.34
N ARG A 126 -11.16 16.29 21.91
CA ARG A 126 -11.30 16.44 23.37
C ARG A 126 -11.55 15.11 24.05
N GLU A 127 -12.49 14.32 23.53
CA GLU A 127 -12.83 12.99 24.06
C GLU A 127 -11.64 12.02 23.96
N TYR A 128 -10.95 12.04 22.82
CA TYR A 128 -9.75 11.25 22.59
C TYR A 128 -8.64 11.60 23.60
N ASN A 129 -8.34 12.89 23.78
CA ASN A 129 -7.33 13.35 24.73
C ASN A 129 -7.67 12.99 26.18
N GLU A 130 -8.94 13.08 26.56
CA GLU A 130 -9.42 12.64 27.87
C GLU A 130 -9.18 11.14 28.07
N ALA A 131 -9.52 10.30 27.07
CA ALA A 131 -9.30 8.85 27.14
C ALA A 131 -7.81 8.50 27.27
N VAL A 132 -6.93 9.18 26.54
CA VAL A 132 -5.47 9.01 26.67
C VAL A 132 -4.99 9.41 28.07
N SER A 133 -5.51 10.51 28.62
CA SER A 133 -5.16 10.98 29.97
C SER A 133 -5.58 9.96 31.03
N MET A 134 -6.82 9.47 30.97
CA MET A 134 -7.35 8.46 31.91
C MET A 134 -6.55 7.16 31.84
N HIS A 135 -6.18 6.70 30.64
CA HIS A 135 -5.31 5.54 30.48
C HIS A 135 -3.95 5.73 31.15
N ARG A 136 -3.29 6.86 30.92
CA ARG A 136 -1.96 7.14 31.51
C ARG A 136 -2.01 7.23 33.03
N GLN A 137 -3.11 7.72 33.59
CA GLN A 137 -3.31 7.74 35.05
C GLN A 137 -3.50 6.35 35.62
N ALA A 138 -4.24 5.49 34.93
CA ALA A 138 -4.47 4.10 35.34
C ALA A 138 -3.23 3.20 35.19
N TYR A 139 -2.37 3.49 34.21
CA TYR A 139 -1.19 2.69 33.86
C TYR A 139 0.08 3.55 33.76
N PRO A 140 0.57 4.14 34.86
CA PRO A 140 1.70 5.08 34.87
C PRO A 140 3.05 4.44 34.47
N GLU A 141 3.16 3.12 34.57
CA GLU A 141 4.33 2.33 34.16
C GLU A 141 4.45 2.16 32.64
N VAL A 142 3.38 2.44 31.89
CA VAL A 142 3.36 2.29 30.44
C VAL A 142 3.92 3.56 29.80
N HIS A 143 4.90 3.38 28.92
CA HIS A 143 5.63 4.47 28.28
C HIS A 143 5.61 4.33 26.78
N TRP A 144 5.67 5.47 26.08
CA TRP A 144 5.65 5.49 24.63
C TRP A 144 6.93 4.87 24.06
N ASP A 145 6.77 3.88 23.19
CA ASP A 145 7.85 3.28 22.42
C ASP A 145 7.34 2.99 20.99
N PRO A 146 7.85 3.70 19.97
CA PRO A 146 7.38 3.54 18.60
C PRO A 146 7.82 2.21 17.96
N THR A 147 8.68 1.44 18.62
CA THR A 147 9.30 0.23 18.06
C THR A 147 8.59 -1.06 18.48
N VAL A 148 7.70 -1.00 19.47
CA VAL A 148 6.94 -2.14 20.00
C VAL A 148 5.48 -1.76 20.20
N ASN A 149 4.62 -2.75 20.35
CA ASN A 149 3.26 -2.54 20.83
C ASN A 149 3.31 -2.06 22.29
N ASP A 150 3.39 -0.74 22.47
CA ASP A 150 3.71 -0.08 23.74
C ASP A 150 2.59 -0.14 24.78
N GLY A 151 1.38 -0.56 24.40
CA GLY A 151 0.22 -0.63 25.28
C GLY A 151 -0.39 0.72 25.66
N LEU A 152 0.10 1.86 25.14
CA LEU A 152 -0.55 3.15 25.35
C LEU A 152 -1.89 3.17 24.61
N SER A 153 -2.99 3.24 25.35
CA SER A 153 -4.33 3.07 24.79
C SER A 153 -5.31 4.21 25.12
N THR A 154 -6.46 4.21 24.44
CA THR A 154 -7.67 4.97 24.77
C THR A 154 -8.70 4.16 25.57
N GLN A 155 -8.27 3.04 26.18
CA GLN A 155 -9.14 2.11 26.92
C GLN A 155 -8.69 1.96 28.37
N SER A 156 -9.46 2.47 29.32
CA SER A 156 -9.22 2.34 30.76
C SER A 156 -10.43 1.75 31.48
N SER A 157 -10.33 1.57 32.79
CA SER A 157 -11.48 1.20 33.64
C SER A 157 -12.54 2.30 33.68
N GLU A 158 -12.14 3.57 33.54
CA GLU A 158 -13.01 4.73 33.71
C GLU A 158 -13.56 5.27 32.39
N LYS A 159 -12.78 5.19 31.31
CA LYS A 159 -13.17 5.68 29.98
C LYS A 159 -12.74 4.71 28.88
N ARG A 160 -13.67 4.44 27.96
CA ARG A 160 -13.46 3.62 26.77
C ARG A 160 -14.12 4.28 25.57
N LEU A 161 -13.31 4.56 24.55
CA LEU A 161 -13.82 4.93 23.23
C LEU A 161 -14.40 3.72 22.51
N GLN A 162 -15.40 3.95 21.66
CA GLN A 162 -16.02 2.92 20.82
C GLN A 162 -14.99 2.24 19.90
N VAL A 163 -14.10 3.04 19.31
CA VAL A 163 -12.95 2.55 18.53
C VAL A 163 -11.71 2.69 19.40
N ALA A 164 -11.18 1.55 19.82
CA ALA A 164 -10.00 1.51 20.67
C ALA A 164 -8.73 1.80 19.84
N LYS A 165 -7.93 2.77 20.28
CA LYS A 165 -6.51 2.81 19.94
C LYS A 165 -5.79 2.04 21.03
N SER A 166 -5.30 0.85 20.72
CA SER A 166 -4.73 -0.09 21.71
C SER A 166 -3.23 0.10 21.96
N ASN A 167 -2.55 0.84 21.08
CA ASN A 167 -1.12 1.15 21.17
C ASN A 167 -0.84 2.54 20.59
N TRP A 168 0.27 3.13 21.03
CA TRP A 168 0.83 4.41 20.61
C TRP A 168 -0.17 5.57 20.75
N ALA A 169 -1.07 5.51 21.73
CA ALA A 169 -2.04 6.56 21.99
C ALA A 169 -1.33 7.81 22.57
N LEU A 170 -1.06 8.77 21.69
CA LEU A 170 -0.51 10.07 22.02
C LEU A 170 -1.64 11.11 21.97
N PRO A 171 -1.73 12.03 22.95
CA PRO A 171 -2.73 13.08 22.94
C PRO A 171 -2.30 14.21 22.00
N LEU A 172 -3.27 14.90 21.39
CA LEU A 172 -3.07 16.06 20.53
C LEU A 172 -3.23 17.33 21.38
N THR A 173 -2.13 17.90 21.89
CA THR A 173 -2.23 18.95 22.92
C THR A 173 -1.44 20.22 22.63
N LYS A 174 -0.52 20.20 21.67
CA LYS A 174 0.36 21.33 21.41
C LYS A 174 0.26 21.83 19.98
N GLY A 175 -0.18 23.08 19.83
CA GLY A 175 -0.12 23.78 18.56
C GLY A 175 1.32 24.01 18.06
N PRO A 176 1.50 24.34 16.77
CA PRO A 176 0.46 24.31 15.74
C PRO A 176 0.00 22.87 15.45
N PHE A 177 -1.28 22.73 15.13
CA PHE A 177 -1.90 21.48 14.69
C PHE A 177 -1.93 21.44 13.16
N MET A 178 -1.80 20.25 12.60
CA MET A 178 -1.81 20.00 11.16
C MET A 178 -2.82 18.92 10.83
N ALA A 179 -3.53 19.09 9.73
CA ALA A 179 -4.38 18.08 9.14
C ALA A 179 -4.04 17.82 7.68
N ILE A 180 -4.22 16.57 7.25
CA ILE A 180 -4.13 16.16 5.85
C ILE A 180 -5.39 15.39 5.50
N LYS A 181 -6.06 15.85 4.45
CA LYS A 181 -7.21 15.19 3.84
C LYS A 181 -6.73 13.96 3.07
N VAL A 182 -7.22 12.79 3.42
CA VAL A 182 -6.87 11.52 2.77
C VAL A 182 -8.10 10.81 2.26
N CYS A 183 -7.93 9.90 1.31
CA CYS A 183 -8.97 8.98 0.90
C CYS A 183 -8.40 7.58 0.66
N CYS A 184 -9.26 6.58 0.67
CA CYS A 184 -8.86 5.23 0.32
C CYS A 184 -8.43 5.14 -1.15
N GLY A 185 -7.28 4.50 -1.37
CA GLY A 185 -6.80 4.11 -2.70
C GLY A 185 -6.63 2.60 -2.74
N VAL A 186 -7.04 1.99 -3.85
CA VAL A 186 -6.74 0.57 -4.12
C VAL A 186 -5.22 0.44 -4.23
N THR A 187 -4.53 -0.42 -3.51
CA THR A 187 -3.05 -0.47 -3.61
C THR A 187 -2.62 -1.31 -4.82
N PHE A 188 -2.94 -2.61 -4.82
CA PHE A 188 -2.76 -3.55 -5.93
C PHE A 188 -3.66 -4.78 -5.71
N THR A 189 -3.72 -5.68 -6.69
CA THR A 189 -4.51 -6.91 -6.63
C THR A 189 -3.65 -8.11 -6.22
N PHE A 190 -4.14 -8.95 -5.30
CA PHE A 190 -3.46 -10.19 -4.91
C PHE A 190 -3.63 -11.33 -5.93
N GLY A 191 -4.74 -11.30 -6.67
CA GLY A 191 -4.99 -12.19 -7.78
C GLY A 191 -4.15 -11.84 -9.01
N GLY A 192 -3.98 -12.82 -9.90
CA GLY A 192 -3.18 -12.66 -11.11
C GLY A 192 -3.02 -13.98 -11.85
N LEU A 193 -2.09 -14.02 -12.81
CA LEU A 193 -1.77 -15.21 -13.57
C LEU A 193 -1.12 -16.26 -12.65
N ALA A 194 -1.58 -17.50 -12.77
CA ALA A 194 -0.91 -18.64 -12.16
C ALA A 194 0.42 -18.89 -12.88
N VAL A 195 1.49 -19.08 -12.10
CA VAL A 195 2.82 -19.39 -12.63
C VAL A 195 3.42 -20.61 -11.97
N ASP A 196 4.34 -21.25 -12.67
CA ASP A 196 5.26 -22.20 -12.06
C ASP A 196 6.24 -21.45 -11.13
N PRO A 197 6.35 -21.82 -9.85
CA PRO A 197 7.14 -21.07 -8.87
C PRO A 197 8.66 -21.16 -9.11
N GLU A 198 9.12 -22.14 -9.87
CA GLU A 198 10.54 -22.32 -10.15
C GLU A 198 10.99 -21.47 -11.34
N THR A 199 10.19 -21.46 -12.40
CA THR A 199 10.52 -20.89 -13.71
C THR A 199 9.83 -19.57 -14.01
N SER A 200 8.79 -19.20 -13.25
CA SER A 200 7.90 -18.07 -13.55
C SER A 200 7.10 -18.25 -14.85
N GLY A 201 7.03 -19.46 -15.41
CA GLY A 201 6.28 -19.77 -16.63
C GLY A 201 4.78 -19.72 -16.37
N VAL A 202 4.00 -19.05 -17.23
CA VAL A 202 2.54 -18.94 -17.07
C VAL A 202 1.88 -20.29 -17.27
N ILE A 203 1.05 -20.71 -16.32
CA ILE A 203 0.33 -21.98 -16.38
C ILE A 203 -0.99 -21.77 -17.13
N SER A 204 -1.20 -22.56 -18.19
CA SER A 204 -2.48 -22.59 -18.90
C SER A 204 -3.53 -23.30 -18.07
N GLN A 205 -4.68 -22.67 -17.87
CA GLN A 205 -5.83 -23.31 -17.24
C GLN A 205 -6.34 -24.53 -18.04
N ALA A 206 -6.26 -24.49 -19.38
CA ALA A 206 -6.78 -25.55 -20.24
C ALA A 206 -5.91 -26.82 -20.20
N THR A 207 -4.59 -26.66 -20.02
CA THR A 207 -3.65 -27.79 -20.11
C THR A 207 -2.99 -28.15 -18.79
N GLY A 208 -3.06 -27.28 -17.79
CA GLY A 208 -2.32 -27.41 -16.52
C GLY A 208 -0.80 -27.32 -16.68
N LYS A 209 -0.31 -26.93 -17.87
CA LYS A 209 1.12 -26.86 -18.20
C LYS A 209 1.56 -25.43 -18.45
N THR A 210 2.86 -25.19 -18.30
CA THR A 210 3.47 -23.91 -18.66
C THR A 210 3.33 -23.65 -20.17
N ILE A 211 2.93 -22.44 -20.53
CA ILE A 211 2.89 -21.98 -21.92
C ILE A 211 4.31 -21.63 -22.34
N ALA A 212 4.83 -22.33 -23.36
CA ALA A 212 6.21 -22.15 -23.82
C ALA A 212 6.47 -20.70 -24.26
N GLY A 213 7.55 -20.10 -23.74
CA GLY A 213 7.95 -18.73 -24.05
C GLY A 213 7.13 -17.64 -23.35
N VAL A 214 6.17 -17.98 -22.49
CA VAL A 214 5.35 -17.01 -21.76
C VAL A 214 5.67 -17.08 -20.27
N TYR A 215 6.16 -15.96 -19.74
CA TYR A 215 6.54 -15.80 -18.34
C TYR A 215 5.81 -14.62 -17.73
N CYS A 216 5.52 -14.69 -16.43
CA CYS A 216 4.88 -13.62 -15.68
C CYS A 216 5.68 -13.32 -14.40
N CYS A 217 5.81 -12.05 -14.04
CA CYS A 217 6.44 -11.59 -12.81
C CYS A 217 5.84 -10.25 -12.35
N GLY A 218 6.16 -9.84 -11.13
CA GLY A 218 5.59 -8.63 -10.53
C GLY A 218 4.14 -8.85 -10.08
N GLU A 219 3.36 -7.78 -10.01
CA GLU A 219 1.98 -7.83 -9.49
C GLU A 219 0.97 -8.45 -10.47
N MET A 220 1.38 -8.81 -11.68
CA MET A 220 0.57 -9.65 -12.58
C MET A 220 0.51 -11.11 -12.12
N LEU A 221 1.40 -11.52 -11.21
CA LEU A 221 1.44 -12.87 -10.65
C LEU A 221 0.40 -13.01 -9.56
N GLY A 222 -0.42 -14.05 -9.65
CA GLY A 222 -1.36 -14.44 -8.60
C GLY A 222 -0.82 -15.55 -7.71
N GLY A 223 -1.41 -15.71 -6.53
CA GLY A 223 -1.17 -16.87 -5.65
C GLY A 223 -0.02 -16.70 -4.65
N LEU A 224 0.56 -15.49 -4.54
CA LEU A 224 1.52 -15.18 -3.49
C LEU A 224 0.84 -14.61 -2.23
N PHE A 225 -0.22 -13.83 -2.41
CA PHE A 225 -1.03 -13.24 -1.35
C PHE A 225 -2.49 -13.65 -1.58
N TYR A 226 -3.25 -13.78 -0.50
CA TYR A 226 -4.66 -14.21 -0.55
C TYR A 226 -5.54 -13.31 0.32
N GLU A 227 -5.26 -13.25 1.62
CA GLU A 227 -6.05 -12.45 2.56
C GLU A 227 -5.42 -11.09 2.84
N ASN A 228 -4.10 -11.05 3.00
CA ASN A 228 -3.34 -9.84 3.24
C ASN A 228 -1.91 -9.99 2.69
N TYR A 229 -1.15 -8.90 2.64
CA TYR A 229 0.25 -8.90 2.24
C TYR A 229 1.12 -8.23 3.32
N PRO A 230 2.32 -8.77 3.60
CA PRO A 230 3.30 -8.05 4.41
C PRO A 230 3.82 -6.83 3.65
N GLY A 231 3.82 -5.65 4.28
CA GLY A 231 4.36 -4.43 3.69
C GLY A 231 5.77 -4.62 3.10
N GLY A 232 6.00 -4.12 1.89
CA GLY A 232 7.29 -4.25 1.18
C GLY A 232 7.55 -5.59 0.49
N SER A 233 6.73 -6.63 0.72
CA SER A 233 6.91 -7.93 0.09
C SER A 233 6.66 -7.94 -1.44
N GLY A 234 5.87 -7.00 -1.97
CA GLY A 234 5.63 -6.84 -3.41
C GLY A 234 6.91 -6.56 -4.22
N LEU A 235 7.81 -5.71 -3.70
CA LEU A 235 9.11 -5.45 -4.32
C LEU A 235 10.00 -6.69 -4.34
N THR A 236 9.98 -7.46 -3.24
CA THR A 236 10.74 -8.71 -3.11
C THR A 236 10.22 -9.77 -4.08
N SER A 237 8.89 -9.90 -4.20
CA SER A 237 8.24 -10.75 -5.19
C SER A 237 8.66 -10.36 -6.61
N GLY A 238 8.53 -9.08 -6.95
CA GLY A 238 8.94 -8.54 -8.24
C GLY A 238 10.38 -8.88 -8.58
N ALA A 239 11.32 -8.65 -7.67
CA ALA A 239 12.73 -8.98 -7.88
C ALA A 239 12.97 -10.49 -8.08
N THR A 240 12.33 -11.33 -7.27
CA THR A 240 12.52 -12.78 -7.28
C THR A 240 11.98 -13.42 -8.56
N PHE A 241 10.72 -13.16 -8.89
CA PHE A 241 10.06 -13.74 -10.06
C PHE A 241 10.58 -13.14 -11.36
N ARG A 242 10.94 -11.84 -11.39
CA ARG A 242 11.57 -11.22 -12.56
C ARG A 242 12.91 -11.89 -12.89
N ARG A 243 13.71 -12.24 -11.86
CA ARG A 243 14.97 -12.95 -12.07
C ARG A 243 14.74 -14.34 -12.68
N LYS A 244 13.76 -15.09 -12.17
CA LYS A 244 13.39 -16.42 -12.69
C LYS A 244 12.94 -16.32 -14.15
N ALA A 245 11.97 -15.45 -14.44
CA ALA A 245 11.47 -15.19 -15.79
C ALA A 245 12.60 -14.82 -16.77
N GLY A 246 13.51 -13.93 -16.36
CA GLY A 246 14.62 -13.49 -17.20
C GLY A 246 15.63 -14.60 -17.52
N ILE A 247 15.94 -15.47 -16.55
CA ILE A 247 16.84 -16.63 -16.76
C ILE A 247 16.20 -17.62 -17.74
N GLU A 248 14.93 -17.93 -17.56
CA GLU A 248 14.25 -18.91 -18.40
C GLU A 248 14.00 -18.40 -19.82
N ALA A 249 13.63 -17.12 -19.97
CA ALA A 249 13.53 -16.49 -21.29
C ALA A 249 14.88 -16.53 -22.04
N ALA A 250 15.99 -16.24 -21.35
CA ALA A 250 17.32 -16.33 -21.95
C ALA A 250 17.70 -17.77 -22.31
N ARG A 251 17.41 -18.73 -21.43
CA ARG A 251 17.66 -20.16 -21.66
C ARG A 251 16.92 -20.66 -22.90
N LEU A 252 15.67 -20.26 -23.08
CA LEU A 252 14.86 -20.62 -24.24
C LEU A 252 15.54 -20.18 -25.54
N VAL A 253 15.95 -18.92 -25.65
CA VAL A 253 16.63 -18.39 -26.84
C VAL A 253 17.94 -19.12 -27.13
N LEU A 254 18.76 -19.38 -26.10
CA LEU A 254 20.02 -20.10 -26.26
C LEU A 254 19.82 -21.55 -26.72
N SER A 255 18.76 -22.21 -26.24
CA SER A 255 18.44 -23.60 -26.63
C SER A 255 17.95 -23.69 -28.08
N SER A 256 17.13 -22.74 -28.54
CA SER A 256 16.64 -22.66 -29.92
C SER A 256 17.78 -22.39 -30.91
N ARG A 257 18.77 -21.56 -30.54
CA ARG A 257 19.96 -21.30 -31.36
C ARG A 257 20.83 -22.54 -31.57
N ARG A 258 20.98 -23.39 -30.53
CA ARG A 258 21.74 -24.65 -30.66
C ARG A 258 21.05 -25.64 -31.60
N HIS A 259 19.72 -25.75 -31.53
CA HIS A 259 18.98 -26.60 -32.48
C HIS A 259 19.11 -26.10 -33.92
N ALA A 260 18.96 -24.80 -34.16
CA ALA A 260 19.12 -24.21 -35.49
C ALA A 260 20.53 -24.37 -36.08
N GLN A 261 21.59 -24.36 -35.26
CA GLN A 261 22.96 -24.62 -35.73
C GLN A 261 23.24 -26.10 -36.03
N THR A 262 22.47 -27.02 -35.44
CA THR A 262 22.66 -28.47 -35.63
C THR A 262 21.91 -28.99 -36.85
N GLU A 263 20.82 -28.31 -37.28
CA GLU A 263 20.07 -28.66 -38.51
C GLU A 263 20.72 -28.13 -39.81
N VAL A 264 21.71 -27.24 -39.71
CA VAL A 264 22.38 -26.60 -40.86
C VAL A 264 23.77 -27.22 -41.15
N ALA A 265 24.17 -28.23 -40.38
CA ALA A 265 25.40 -29.01 -40.58
C ALA A 265 25.10 -30.40 -41.16
#